data_AF-A0A397RZQ5-F1
#
_entry.id   AF-A0A397RZQ5-F1
#
_cell.length_a   1.000
_cell.length_b   1.000
_cell.length_c   1.000
_cell.angle_alpha   90.00
_cell.angle_beta   90.00
_cell.angle_gamma   90.00
#
_symmetry.space_group_name_H-M   'P 1'
#
loop_
_entity.id
_entity.type
_entity.pdbx_description
1 polymer ?
#
loop_
_entity_poly.entity_id
_entity_poly.type
_entity_poly.pdbx_seq_one_letter_code
_entity_poly.pdbx_strand_id
1 'polypeptide(L)'
;MGMLRRDIRMFIYIISNIFRTSKCNEGLYLRPSVKPLKRVKHKENKPIKKVAWSEEDEEHRKKLIEYAERYAKAQQEVLSIPGTSVIEDIQYAMSLLYEEYKANTWPDRFEHKYDLSLAESPTKEALVAARILEEYSDLTTVLHRDLNYDWYWTVNETGEILDKALGV
;
A
#
# COMPACT_ATOMS: atom_id res chain seq x y z
N MET A 1 5.99 26.85 -0.31
CA MET A 1 5.37 25.72 0.44
C MET A 1 4.10 25.25 -0.28
N GLY A 2 4.23 24.59 -1.43
CA GLY A 2 3.07 24.15 -2.22
C GLY A 2 3.31 22.88 -3.06
N MET A 3 4.46 22.23 -2.89
CA MET A 3 4.84 21.01 -3.63
C MET A 3 4.47 19.70 -2.88
N LEU A 4 4.33 19.71 -1.55
CA LEU A 4 4.13 18.47 -0.78
C LEU A 4 2.76 17.77 -0.99
N ARG A 5 1.67 18.52 -1.22
CA ARG A 5 0.30 17.93 -1.27
C ARG A 5 0.02 17.06 -2.49
N ARG A 6 0.65 17.36 -3.64
CA ARG A 6 0.46 16.55 -4.86
C ARG A 6 1.32 15.30 -4.83
N ASP A 7 2.51 15.39 -4.25
CA ASP A 7 3.47 14.28 -4.28
C ASP A 7 3.05 13.17 -3.33
N ILE A 8 2.53 13.44 -2.13
CA ILE A 8 2.10 12.39 -1.18
C ILE A 8 0.86 11.63 -1.68
N ARG A 9 -0.16 12.31 -2.21
CA ARG A 9 -1.33 11.63 -2.80
C ARG A 9 -0.94 10.82 -4.03
N MET A 10 -0.04 11.35 -4.86
CA MET A 10 0.50 10.60 -5.99
C MET A 10 1.36 9.42 -5.50
N PHE A 11 2.08 9.55 -4.39
CA PHE A 11 2.90 8.51 -3.78
C PHE A 11 2.07 7.38 -3.19
N ILE A 12 0.98 7.68 -2.46
CA ILE A 12 -0.01 6.67 -2.02
C ILE A 12 -0.67 6.01 -3.23
N TYR A 13 -1.07 6.81 -4.24
CA TYR A 13 -1.67 6.30 -5.47
C TYR A 13 -0.70 5.41 -6.26
N ILE A 14 0.58 5.77 -6.30
CA ILE A 14 1.65 5.03 -6.97
C ILE A 14 1.98 3.78 -6.18
N ILE A 15 2.13 3.84 -4.85
CA ILE A 15 2.39 2.66 -4.00
C ILE A 15 1.23 1.67 -4.04
N SER A 16 0.01 2.19 -3.88
CA SER A 16 -1.22 1.39 -3.96
C SER A 16 -1.46 0.86 -5.37
N ASN A 17 -0.80 1.39 -6.41
CA ASN A 17 -0.80 0.82 -7.76
C ASN A 17 0.43 -0.05 -8.07
N ILE A 18 1.60 0.19 -7.49
CA ILE A 18 2.84 -0.58 -7.70
C ILE A 18 2.72 -1.93 -6.97
N PHE A 19 2.33 -1.92 -5.69
CA PHE A 19 2.05 -3.16 -4.97
C PHE A 19 0.82 -3.89 -5.55
N ARG A 20 -0.20 -3.14 -6.00
CA ARG A 20 -1.38 -3.72 -6.67
C ARG A 20 -1.06 -4.31 -8.04
N THR A 21 -0.24 -3.69 -8.87
CA THR A 21 0.11 -4.22 -10.20
C THR A 21 1.08 -5.38 -10.09
N SER A 22 2.01 -5.37 -9.14
CA SER A 22 2.83 -6.56 -8.87
C SER A 22 1.99 -7.73 -8.34
N LYS A 23 1.28 -7.55 -7.21
CA LYS A 23 0.49 -8.63 -6.60
C LYS A 23 -0.70 -9.09 -7.48
N CYS A 24 -1.19 -8.27 -8.42
CA CYS A 24 -2.25 -8.67 -9.37
C CYS A 24 -1.78 -9.09 -10.78
N ASN A 25 -0.70 -8.53 -11.34
CA ASN A 25 -0.24 -8.93 -12.68
C ASN A 25 0.53 -10.24 -12.67
N GLU A 26 1.09 -10.67 -11.53
CA GLU A 26 1.84 -11.94 -11.46
C GLU A 26 0.93 -13.17 -11.32
N GLY A 27 -0.40 -12.97 -11.32
CA GLY A 27 -1.40 -13.99 -11.64
C GLY A 27 -1.54 -14.29 -13.15
N LEU A 28 -0.81 -13.58 -14.02
CA LEU A 28 -0.65 -13.90 -15.43
C LEU A 28 0.76 -14.44 -15.65
N TYR A 29 0.93 -15.75 -15.52
CA TYR A 29 1.73 -16.64 -16.36
C TYR A 29 1.89 -17.94 -15.57
N LEU A 30 0.87 -18.81 -15.64
CA LEU A 30 0.95 -20.27 -15.64
C LEU A 30 -0.48 -20.83 -15.58
N ARG A 31 -1.12 -20.98 -16.75
CA ARG A 31 -2.18 -21.99 -16.94
C ARG A 31 -1.64 -23.07 -17.86
N PRO A 32 -1.87 -24.36 -17.55
CA PRO A 32 -2.11 -25.34 -18.58
C PRO A 32 -3.62 -25.61 -18.70
N SER A 33 -4.15 -25.29 -19.88
CA SER A 33 -5.28 -25.94 -20.57
C SER A 33 -6.61 -26.17 -19.82
N VAL A 34 -7.57 -25.27 -20.03
CA VAL A 34 -9.01 -25.61 -20.04
C VAL A 34 -9.69 -24.86 -21.20
N LYS A 35 -10.44 -25.59 -22.03
CA LYS A 35 -11.16 -25.20 -23.25
C LYS A 35 -12.00 -23.90 -23.09
N PRO A 36 -12.29 -23.14 -24.18
CA PRO A 36 -12.97 -21.86 -24.08
C PRO A 36 -14.46 -22.06 -23.76
N LEU A 37 -14.86 -21.75 -22.53
CA LEU A 37 -16.27 -21.65 -22.16
C LEU A 37 -16.82 -20.30 -22.64
N LYS A 38 -17.93 -20.39 -23.39
CA LYS A 38 -18.71 -19.31 -23.99
C LYS A 38 -18.88 -18.13 -23.02
N ARG A 39 -18.69 -16.90 -23.54
CA ARG A 39 -19.05 -15.65 -22.87
C ARG A 39 -20.55 -15.63 -22.58
N VAL A 40 -20.94 -15.99 -21.36
CA VAL A 40 -22.27 -15.67 -20.85
C VAL A 40 -22.18 -14.27 -20.23
N LYS A 41 -22.84 -13.30 -20.85
CA LYS A 41 -23.03 -11.96 -20.29
C LYS A 41 -24.00 -12.08 -19.11
N HIS A 42 -23.48 -12.31 -17.91
CA HIS A 42 -24.23 -11.98 -16.70
C HIS A 42 -24.03 -10.47 -16.42
N LYS A 43 -25.02 -9.65 -16.79
CA LYS A 43 -25.25 -8.39 -16.08
C LYS A 43 -25.90 -8.78 -14.74
N GLU A 44 -25.10 -9.29 -13.82
CA GLU A 44 -25.49 -9.25 -12.42
C GLU A 44 -25.54 -7.76 -12.04
N ASN A 45 -26.65 -7.33 -11.43
CA ASN A 45 -26.74 -6.03 -10.79
C ASN A 45 -25.58 -5.93 -9.81
N LYS A 46 -24.50 -5.25 -10.22
CA LYS A 46 -23.34 -5.07 -9.34
C LYS A 46 -23.87 -4.43 -8.05
N PRO A 47 -23.56 -5.01 -6.87
CA PRO A 47 -23.95 -4.38 -5.62
C PRO A 47 -23.43 -2.93 -5.64
N ILE A 48 -24.30 -1.99 -5.31
CA ILE A 48 -23.94 -0.57 -5.24
C ILE A 48 -22.75 -0.47 -4.29
N LYS A 49 -21.65 0.10 -4.78
CA LYS A 49 -20.45 0.25 -3.96
C LYS A 49 -20.69 1.28 -2.86
N LYS A 50 -20.12 1.04 -1.69
CA LYS A 50 -20.15 2.00 -0.58
C LYS A 50 -19.32 3.25 -0.95
N VAL A 51 -19.87 4.42 -0.69
CA VAL A 51 -19.24 5.75 -0.94
C VAL A 51 -19.31 6.64 0.31
N ALA A 52 -19.49 6.01 1.47
CA ALA A 52 -19.49 6.63 2.79
C ALA A 52 -19.20 5.53 3.82
N TRP A 53 -18.56 5.89 4.93
CA TRP A 53 -18.32 4.97 6.04
C TRP A 53 -19.62 4.31 6.52
N SER A 54 -19.57 3.00 6.73
CA SER A 54 -20.66 2.27 7.38
C SER A 54 -20.30 2.09 8.85
N GLU A 55 -21.30 2.03 9.73
CA GLU A 55 -21.08 1.85 11.17
C GLU A 55 -20.37 0.52 11.48
N GLU A 56 -20.59 -0.51 10.67
CA GLU A 56 -19.97 -1.83 10.80
C GLU A 56 -18.46 -1.80 10.50
N ASP A 57 -18.00 -0.82 9.72
CA ASP A 57 -16.62 -0.70 9.26
C ASP A 57 -15.78 0.27 10.11
N GLU A 58 -16.35 0.79 11.22
CA GLU A 58 -15.70 1.78 12.09
C GLU A 58 -14.38 1.26 12.72
N GLU A 59 -14.26 -0.05 12.96
CA GLU A 59 -13.00 -0.64 13.42
C GLU A 59 -11.88 -0.50 12.37
N HIS A 60 -12.19 -0.72 11.08
CA HIS A 60 -11.23 -0.55 9.99
C HIS A 60 -10.81 0.92 9.86
N ARG A 61 -11.77 1.83 10.03
CA ARG A 61 -11.50 3.28 10.04
C ARG A 61 -10.55 3.69 11.17
N LYS A 62 -10.78 3.18 12.39
CA LYS A 62 -9.88 3.44 13.54
C LYS A 62 -8.47 2.91 13.30
N LYS A 63 -8.35 1.69 12.76
CA LYS A 63 -7.05 1.10 12.41
C LYS A 63 -6.31 1.92 11.34
N LEU A 64 -7.03 2.43 10.32
CA LEU A 64 -6.42 3.34 9.34
C LEU A 64 -5.88 4.61 9.99
N ILE A 65 -6.64 5.22 10.90
CA ILE A 65 -6.18 6.41 11.62
C ILE A 65 -4.93 6.08 12.45
N GLU A 66 -4.93 4.96 13.18
CA GLU A 66 -3.78 4.51 13.96
C GLU A 66 -2.53 4.30 13.08
N TYR A 67 -2.68 3.60 11.95
CA TYR A 67 -1.58 3.39 11.03
C TYR A 67 -1.07 4.70 10.41
N ALA A 68 -1.96 5.63 10.07
CA ALA A 68 -1.58 6.94 9.57
C ALA A 68 -0.76 7.74 10.60
N GLU A 69 -1.18 7.73 11.86
CA GLU A 69 -0.45 8.39 12.95
C GLU A 69 0.91 7.73 13.22
N ARG A 70 0.97 6.39 13.20
CA ARG A 70 2.22 5.64 13.32
C ARG A 70 3.18 5.95 12.17
N TYR A 71 2.66 6.02 10.95
CA TYR A 71 3.45 6.40 9.77
C TYR A 71 3.98 7.82 9.90
N ALA A 72 3.14 8.78 10.32
CA ALA A 72 3.57 10.15 10.50
C ALA A 72 4.72 10.27 11.51
N LYS A 73 4.67 9.52 12.62
CA LYS A 73 5.77 9.45 13.60
C LYS A 73 7.04 8.84 12.99
N ALA A 74 6.92 7.70 12.32
CA ALA A 74 8.07 7.04 11.67
C ALA A 74 8.70 7.91 10.58
N GLN A 75 7.88 8.64 9.82
CA GLN A 75 8.37 9.61 8.83
C GLN A 75 9.16 10.75 9.49
N GLN A 76 8.70 11.27 10.63
CA GLN A 76 9.42 12.28 11.38
C GLN A 76 10.76 11.77 11.92
N GLU A 77 10.83 10.50 12.33
CA GLU A 77 12.09 9.87 12.74
C GLU A 77 13.09 9.83 11.59
N VAL A 78 12.65 9.42 10.38
CA VAL A 78 13.50 9.47 9.17
C VAL A 78 13.99 10.90 8.93
N LEU A 79 13.09 11.89 8.92
CA LEU A 79 13.42 13.32 8.69
C LEU A 79 14.37 13.92 9.74
N SER A 80 14.42 13.34 10.93
CA SER A 80 15.31 13.82 11.99
C SER A 80 16.78 13.50 11.72
N ILE A 81 17.06 12.59 10.77
CA ILE A 81 18.40 12.16 10.43
C ILE A 81 19.00 13.11 9.37
N PRO A 82 20.19 13.68 9.60
CA PRO A 82 20.82 14.58 8.63
C PRO A 82 21.07 13.89 7.28
N GLY A 83 20.69 14.55 6.19
CA GLY A 83 20.96 14.09 4.83
C GLY A 83 19.91 13.13 4.26
N THR A 84 18.82 12.83 4.97
CA THR A 84 17.72 12.02 4.46
C THR A 84 16.71 12.81 3.62
N SER A 85 16.06 12.12 2.69
CA SER A 85 14.93 12.56 1.89
C SER A 85 13.81 11.54 2.04
N VAL A 86 12.71 11.91 2.70
CA VAL A 86 11.56 11.02 2.95
C VAL A 86 11.07 10.29 1.71
N ILE A 87 10.99 10.99 0.59
CA ILE A 87 10.49 10.41 -0.66
C ILE A 87 11.45 9.31 -1.12
N GLU A 88 12.75 9.60 -1.14
CA GLU A 88 13.76 8.68 -1.68
C GLU A 88 14.05 7.52 -0.72
N ASP A 89 14.24 7.81 0.57
CA ASP A 89 14.60 6.81 1.58
C ASP A 89 13.46 5.81 1.82
N ILE A 90 12.21 6.29 1.93
CA ILE A 90 11.05 5.40 2.11
C ILE A 90 10.77 4.63 0.80
N GLN A 91 10.89 5.25 -0.39
CA GLN A 91 10.76 4.51 -1.66
C GLN A 91 11.80 3.41 -1.79
N TYR A 92 13.04 3.70 -1.41
CA TYR A 92 14.11 2.72 -1.44
C TYR A 92 13.83 1.57 -0.46
N ALA A 93 13.45 1.89 0.78
CA ALA A 93 13.06 0.89 1.77
C ALA A 93 11.90 0.00 1.31
N MET A 94 10.89 0.57 0.66
CA MET A 94 9.80 -0.19 0.06
C MET A 94 10.26 -1.12 -1.07
N SER A 95 11.22 -0.69 -1.87
CA SER A 95 11.81 -1.52 -2.92
C SER A 95 12.55 -2.72 -2.32
N LEU A 96 13.22 -2.53 -1.17
CA LEU A 96 13.86 -3.61 -0.43
C LEU A 96 12.84 -4.61 0.14
N LEU A 97 11.75 -4.11 0.76
CA LEU A 97 10.65 -4.96 1.23
C LEU A 97 10.02 -5.76 0.08
N TYR A 98 9.92 -5.16 -1.11
CA TYR A 98 9.43 -5.85 -2.29
C TYR A 98 10.35 -6.99 -2.76
N GLU A 99 11.67 -6.80 -2.73
CA GLU A 99 12.61 -7.89 -3.01
C GLU A 99 12.51 -9.03 -1.98
N GLU A 100 12.36 -8.69 -0.69
CA GLU A 100 12.11 -9.67 0.39
C GLU A 100 10.79 -10.43 0.16
N TYR A 101 9.70 -9.71 -0.17
CA TYR A 101 8.40 -10.31 -0.49
C TYR A 101 8.49 -11.31 -1.65
N LYS A 102 9.19 -10.97 -2.74
CA LYS A 102 9.35 -11.87 -3.89
C LYS A 102 10.09 -13.16 -3.52
N ALA A 103 11.18 -13.05 -2.77
CA ALA A 103 11.96 -14.20 -2.31
C ALA A 103 11.12 -15.10 -1.38
N ASN A 104 10.35 -14.50 -0.48
CA ASN A 104 9.43 -15.23 0.40
C ASN A 104 8.29 -15.93 -0.36
N THR A 105 7.77 -15.29 -1.41
CA THR A 105 6.59 -15.78 -2.16
C THR A 105 6.97 -16.84 -3.20
N TRP A 106 8.11 -16.67 -3.87
CA TRP A 106 8.60 -17.59 -4.92
C TRP A 106 10.08 -17.95 -4.69
N PRO A 107 10.36 -18.77 -3.65
CA PRO A 107 11.72 -19.15 -3.29
C PRO A 107 12.40 -20.03 -4.37
N ASP A 108 11.62 -20.62 -5.28
CA ASP A 108 12.12 -21.36 -6.44
C ASP A 108 12.65 -20.46 -7.57
N ARG A 109 12.31 -19.16 -7.54
CA ARG A 109 12.66 -18.18 -8.60
C ARG A 109 13.50 -17.02 -8.12
N PHE A 110 13.38 -16.66 -6.85
CA PHE A 110 14.07 -15.51 -6.27
C PHE A 110 14.76 -15.92 -4.97
N GLU A 111 16.05 -15.60 -4.90
CA GLU A 111 16.83 -15.74 -3.68
C GLU A 111 16.74 -14.45 -2.85
N HIS A 112 16.89 -14.57 -1.53
CA HIS A 112 17.05 -13.41 -0.65
C HIS A 112 18.35 -12.68 -1.00
N LYS A 113 18.22 -11.47 -1.55
CA LYS A 113 19.37 -10.62 -1.92
C LYS A 113 19.94 -9.84 -0.74
N TYR A 114 19.09 -9.51 0.23
CA TYR A 114 19.41 -8.62 1.34
C TYR A 114 18.91 -9.23 2.64
N ASP A 115 19.75 -9.19 3.67
CA ASP A 115 19.31 -9.40 5.06
C ASP A 115 18.94 -8.05 5.66
N LEU A 116 17.64 -7.72 5.64
CA LEU A 116 17.13 -6.43 6.13
C LEU A 116 17.25 -6.28 7.65
N SER A 117 17.55 -7.36 8.39
CA SER A 117 17.79 -7.28 9.84
C SER A 117 19.09 -6.55 10.18
N LEU A 118 20.02 -6.49 9.22
CA LEU A 118 21.32 -5.83 9.36
C LEU A 118 21.30 -4.36 8.90
N ALA A 119 20.13 -3.81 8.54
CA ALA A 119 20.03 -2.44 8.08
C ALA A 119 20.44 -1.44 9.17
N GLU A 120 21.30 -0.49 8.79
CA GLU A 120 21.73 0.62 9.63
C GLU A 120 20.92 1.89 9.32
N SER A 121 21.06 2.91 10.17
CA SER A 121 20.42 4.20 9.96
C SER A 121 21.02 4.92 8.75
N PRO A 122 20.22 5.56 7.86
CA PRO A 122 18.78 5.82 7.97
C PRO A 122 17.86 4.73 7.40
N THR A 123 18.41 3.70 6.74
CA THR A 123 17.63 2.65 6.08
C THR A 123 16.76 1.88 7.06
N LYS A 124 17.25 1.65 8.28
CA LYS A 124 16.50 1.00 9.35
C LYS A 124 15.19 1.73 9.67
N GLU A 125 15.23 3.05 9.86
CA GLU A 125 14.05 3.87 10.15
C GLU A 125 13.11 3.93 8.94
N ALA A 126 13.67 4.05 7.74
CA ALA A 126 12.91 4.05 6.50
C ALA A 126 12.17 2.71 6.28
N LEU A 127 12.76 1.57 6.65
CA LEU A 127 12.11 0.25 6.61
C LEU A 127 10.92 0.17 7.57
N VAL A 128 11.01 0.77 8.76
CA VAL A 128 9.87 0.85 9.69
C VAL A 128 8.74 1.66 9.08
N ALA A 129 9.04 2.85 8.55
CA ALA A 129 8.04 3.69 7.89
C ALA A 129 7.40 2.99 6.67
N ALA A 130 8.21 2.31 5.86
CA ALA A 130 7.76 1.55 4.70
C ALA A 130 6.81 0.40 5.07
N ARG A 131 7.10 -0.36 6.15
CA ARG A 131 6.23 -1.44 6.64
C ARG A 131 4.87 -0.93 7.11
N ILE A 132 4.85 0.18 7.85
CA ILE A 132 3.59 0.79 8.30
C ILE A 132 2.78 1.26 7.08
N LEU A 133 3.44 1.80 6.06
CA LEU A 133 2.78 2.21 4.83
C LEU A 133 2.24 1.03 4.01
N GLU A 134 2.91 -0.12 4.04
CA GLU A 134 2.38 -1.37 3.47
C GLU A 134 1.13 -1.83 4.22
N GLU A 135 1.15 -1.90 5.55
CA GLU A 135 -0.01 -2.26 6.39
C GLU A 135 -1.21 -1.33 6.10
N TYR A 136 -0.94 -0.03 5.97
CA TYR A 136 -1.93 0.98 5.60
C TYR A 136 -2.54 0.72 4.21
N SER A 137 -1.70 0.36 3.23
CA SER A 137 -2.12 0.06 1.86
C SER A 137 -2.92 -1.25 1.76
N ASP A 138 -2.53 -2.26 2.53
CA ASP A 138 -3.26 -3.54 2.61
C ASP A 138 -4.66 -3.32 3.20
N LEU A 139 -4.78 -2.52 4.27
CA LEU A 139 -6.08 -2.17 4.84
C LEU A 139 -6.97 -1.35 3.88
N THR A 140 -6.36 -0.45 3.10
CA THR A 140 -7.03 0.26 2.00
C THR A 140 -7.55 -0.72 0.94
N THR A 141 -6.82 -1.81 0.68
CA THR A 141 -7.23 -2.85 -0.26
C THR A 141 -8.42 -3.66 0.27
N VAL A 142 -8.44 -3.98 1.57
CA VAL A 142 -9.56 -4.67 2.25
C VAL A 142 -10.86 -3.87 2.09
N LEU A 143 -10.83 -2.54 2.27
CA LEU A 143 -12.01 -1.70 2.07
C LEU A 143 -12.61 -1.86 0.67
N HIS A 144 -11.77 -1.80 -0.36
CA HIS A 144 -12.25 -1.89 -1.73
C HIS A 144 -12.70 -3.32 -2.11
N ARG A 145 -11.92 -4.34 -1.76
CA ARG A 145 -12.14 -5.72 -2.24
C ARG A 145 -13.16 -6.47 -1.41
N ASP A 146 -13.04 -6.38 -0.09
CA ASP A 146 -13.75 -7.27 0.83
C ASP A 146 -14.98 -6.57 1.40
N LEU A 147 -14.89 -5.25 1.63
CA LEU A 147 -15.98 -4.43 2.20
C LEU A 147 -16.81 -3.68 1.14
N ASN A 148 -16.51 -3.90 -0.15
CA ASN A 148 -17.22 -3.38 -1.32
C ASN A 148 -17.32 -1.85 -1.38
N TYR A 149 -16.28 -1.14 -0.93
CA TYR A 149 -16.17 0.30 -1.13
C TYR A 149 -15.76 0.64 -2.57
N ASP A 150 -16.19 1.82 -3.03
CA ASP A 150 -15.68 2.35 -4.29
C ASP A 150 -14.20 2.64 -4.20
N TRP A 151 -13.46 2.30 -5.26
CA TRP A 151 -12.01 2.45 -5.30
C TRP A 151 -11.59 3.91 -5.20
N TYR A 152 -12.24 4.80 -5.95
CA TYR A 152 -11.87 6.22 -5.94
C TYR A 152 -12.23 6.86 -4.61
N TRP A 153 -13.39 6.50 -4.06
CA TRP A 153 -13.77 6.93 -2.72
C TRP A 153 -12.76 6.45 -1.68
N THR A 154 -12.41 5.16 -1.69
CA THR A 154 -11.46 4.55 -0.74
C THR A 154 -10.13 5.28 -0.77
N VAL A 155 -9.53 5.44 -1.96
CA VAL A 155 -8.23 6.13 -2.11
C VAL A 155 -8.29 7.58 -1.65
N ASN A 156 -9.38 8.30 -1.93
CA ASN A 156 -9.52 9.68 -1.49
C ASN A 156 -9.64 9.75 0.04
N GLU A 157 -10.49 8.93 0.63
CA GLU A 157 -10.77 8.94 2.06
C GLU A 157 -9.54 8.53 2.88
N THR A 158 -8.86 7.46 2.48
CA THR A 158 -7.60 7.06 3.12
C THR A 158 -6.52 8.12 2.89
N GLY A 159 -6.43 8.69 1.68
CA GLY A 159 -5.54 9.82 1.42
C GLY A 159 -5.76 11.00 2.36
N GLU A 160 -7.02 11.37 2.63
CA GLU A 160 -7.35 12.44 3.58
C GLU A 160 -6.99 12.10 5.03
N ILE A 161 -7.14 10.83 5.45
CA ILE A 161 -6.70 10.37 6.77
C ILE A 161 -5.18 10.53 6.91
N LEU A 162 -4.42 10.14 5.87
CA LEU A 162 -2.96 10.28 5.90
C LEU A 162 -2.51 11.73 5.87
N ASP A 163 -3.12 12.57 5.01
CA ASP A 163 -2.84 14.01 4.94
C ASP A 163 -3.03 14.68 6.32
N LYS A 164 -4.13 14.34 7.03
CA LYS A 164 -4.41 14.83 8.38
C LYS A 164 -3.34 14.41 9.38
N ALA A 165 -2.92 13.14 9.37
CA ALA A 165 -1.90 12.64 10.28
C ALA A 165 -0.53 13.31 10.05
N LEU A 166 -0.22 13.65 8.80
CA LEU A 166 1.00 14.36 8.41
C LEU A 166 0.92 15.88 8.64
N GLY A 167 -0.27 16.43 8.93
CA GLY A 167 -0.50 17.85 9.14
C GLY A 167 -0.43 18.70 7.87
N VAL A 168 -0.76 18.12 6.69
CA VAL A 168 -0.56 18.74 5.37
C VAL A 168 -1.85 19.21 4.72
#